data_AF-A0A961F363-F1
#
_entry.id   AF-A0A961F363-F1
#
_cell.length_a   1.000
_cell.length_b   1.000
_cell.length_c   1.000
_cell.angle_alpha   90.00
_cell.angle_beta   90.00
_cell.angle_gamma   90.00
#
_symmetry.space_group_name_H-M   'P 1'
#
loop_
_entity.id
_entity.type
_entity.pdbx_description
1 polymer ?
#
loop_
_entity_poly.entity_id
_entity_poly.type
_entity_poly.pdbx_seq_one_letter_code
_entity_poly.pdbx_strand_id
1 'polypeptide(L)'
;MNTSEPLTLVATSAFGLEAVVSRELKQLGYEEQTIENGRITFQGDLAAICHCNLWLRSADRVLISLGEFTALDFDDLFDEIRDIEWERWLPPSRRFPEQAALGIITSYPERCHQATIRGVTR
;
A
#
# COMPACT_ATOMS: atom_id res chain seq x y z
N MET A 1 16.37 -6.16 7.79
CA MET A 1 14.94 -6.06 8.15
C MET A 1 14.61 -7.26 9.03
N ASN A 2 14.19 -7.02 10.28
CA ASN A 2 13.70 -8.09 11.13
C ASN A 2 12.35 -8.57 10.60
N THR A 3 12.15 -9.87 10.50
CA THR A 3 11.01 -10.50 9.81
C THR A 3 9.66 -10.24 10.48
N SER A 4 9.63 -9.62 11.66
CA SER A 4 8.48 -9.62 12.58
C SER A 4 7.88 -8.23 12.84
N GLU A 5 8.28 -7.19 12.12
CA GLU A 5 7.66 -5.86 12.25
C GLU A 5 6.32 -5.82 11.49
N PRO A 6 5.23 -5.37 12.15
CA PRO A 6 3.93 -5.25 11.49
C PRO A 6 3.97 -4.12 10.46
N LEU A 7 3.60 -4.44 9.23
CA LEU A 7 3.50 -3.54 8.09
C LEU A 7 2.04 -3.40 7.67
N THR A 8 1.67 -2.19 7.29
CA THR A 8 0.39 -1.91 6.65
C THR A 8 0.48 -2.32 5.17
N LEU A 9 -0.30 -3.33 4.78
CA LEU A 9 -0.37 -3.86 3.43
C LEU A 9 -1.71 -3.49 2.77
N VAL A 10 -1.68 -3.30 1.46
CA VAL A 10 -2.87 -2.97 0.66
C VAL A 10 -2.96 -3.92 -0.53
N ALA A 11 -4.03 -4.71 -0.58
CA ALA A 11 -4.38 -5.50 -1.75
C ALA A 11 -5.34 -4.68 -2.64
N THR A 12 -4.96 -4.41 -3.89
CA THR A 12 -5.85 -3.77 -4.86
C THR A 12 -6.71 -4.81 -5.57
N SER A 13 -7.97 -4.47 -5.86
CA SER A 13 -8.87 -5.33 -6.62
C SER A 13 -9.66 -4.53 -7.64
N ALA A 14 -10.12 -5.20 -8.70
CA ALA A 14 -11.13 -4.62 -9.57
C ALA A 14 -12.43 -4.31 -8.79
N PHE A 15 -13.16 -3.29 -9.25
CA PHE A 15 -14.43 -2.88 -8.64
C PHE A 15 -15.44 -4.04 -8.62
N GLY A 16 -16.01 -4.32 -7.45
CA GLY A 16 -16.98 -5.40 -7.23
C GLY A 16 -16.36 -6.75 -6.83
N LEU A 17 -15.03 -6.88 -6.84
CA LEU A 17 -14.31 -8.08 -6.40
C LEU A 17 -13.75 -7.97 -4.98
N GLU A 18 -13.98 -6.84 -4.29
CA GLU A 18 -13.43 -6.57 -2.96
C GLU A 18 -13.86 -7.64 -1.94
N ALA A 19 -15.11 -8.08 -2.02
CA ALA A 19 -15.66 -9.11 -1.16
C ALA A 19 -14.98 -10.48 -1.35
N VAL A 20 -14.53 -10.79 -2.57
CA VAL A 20 -13.84 -12.05 -2.87
C VAL A 20 -12.42 -11.99 -2.30
N VAL A 21 -11.69 -10.90 -2.55
CA VAL A 21 -10.33 -10.71 -2.02
C VAL A 21 -10.35 -10.70 -0.49
N SER A 22 -11.32 -10.00 0.11
CA SER A 22 -11.60 -10.00 1.55
C SER A 22 -11.81 -11.40 2.11
N ARG A 23 -12.49 -12.29 1.38
CA ARG A 23 -12.68 -13.68 1.80
C ARG A 23 -11.39 -14.49 1.70
N GLU A 24 -10.59 -14.30 0.64
CA GLU A 24 -9.30 -14.96 0.48
C GLU A 24 -8.33 -14.55 1.59
N LEU A 25 -8.26 -13.25 1.93
CA LEU A 25 -7.45 -12.73 3.03
C LEU A 25 -7.83 -13.34 4.38
N LYS A 26 -9.14 -13.43 4.67
CA LYS A 26 -9.63 -14.11 5.88
C LYS A 26 -9.24 -15.60 5.92
N GLN A 27 -9.27 -16.29 4.78
CA GLN A 27 -8.84 -17.70 4.71
C GLN A 27 -7.33 -17.87 4.97
N LEU A 28 -6.52 -16.85 4.67
CA LEU A 28 -5.10 -16.82 4.96
C LEU A 28 -4.79 -16.45 6.42
N GLY A 29 -5.80 -16.07 7.21
CA GLY A 29 -5.65 -15.71 8.63
C GLY A 29 -5.54 -14.20 8.89
N TYR A 30 -5.75 -13.35 7.88
CA TYR A 30 -5.78 -11.89 8.05
C TYR A 30 -7.23 -11.45 8.26
N GLU A 31 -7.67 -11.38 9.53
CA GLU A 31 -9.06 -11.04 9.87
C GLU A 31 -9.31 -9.53 9.99
N GLU A 32 -8.30 -8.77 10.45
CA GLU A 32 -8.36 -7.32 10.57
C GLU A 32 -8.05 -6.67 9.23
N GLN A 33 -9.10 -6.28 8.52
CA GLN A 33 -9.01 -5.64 7.21
C GLN A 33 -10.06 -4.54 7.04
N THR A 34 -9.63 -3.44 6.44
CA THR A 34 -10.48 -2.31 6.04
C THR A 34 -10.76 -2.42 4.55
N ILE A 35 -12.04 -2.54 4.20
CA ILE A 35 -12.48 -2.66 2.81
C ILE A 35 -12.90 -1.28 2.32
N GLU A 36 -12.31 -0.86 1.21
CA GLU A 36 -12.63 0.38 0.50
C GLU A 36 -12.89 0.06 -0.97
N ASN A 37 -13.52 0.98 -1.71
CA ASN A 37 -13.78 0.76 -3.13
C ASN A 37 -12.45 0.57 -3.90
N GLY A 38 -12.28 -0.62 -4.49
CA GLY A 38 -11.10 -1.02 -5.25
C GLY A 38 -9.86 -1.43 -4.43
N ARG A 39 -9.92 -1.49 -3.09
CA ARG A 39 -8.78 -1.91 -2.27
C ARG A 39 -9.16 -2.46 -0.89
N ILE A 40 -8.28 -3.30 -0.35
CA ILE A 40 -8.38 -3.83 1.01
C ILE A 40 -7.07 -3.54 1.73
N THR A 41 -7.14 -2.86 2.86
CA THR A 41 -6.00 -2.56 3.73
C THR A 41 -5.99 -3.53 4.91
N PHE A 42 -4.84 -4.14 5.22
CA PHE A 42 -4.69 -5.10 6.30
C PHE A 42 -3.28 -5.00 6.93
N GLN A 43 -3.11 -5.54 8.13
CA GLN A 43 -1.80 -5.61 8.81
C GLN A 43 -1.15 -6.98 8.57
N GLY A 44 0.15 -6.99 8.29
CA GLY A 44 0.90 -8.22 8.06
C GLY A 44 2.41 -8.02 8.21
N ASP A 45 3.14 -9.11 8.40
CA ASP A 45 4.60 -9.09 8.45
C ASP A 45 5.23 -9.16 7.04
N LEU A 46 6.56 -9.21 6.96
CA LEU A 46 7.24 -9.37 5.67
C LEU A 46 6.91 -10.71 4.98
N ALA A 47 6.63 -11.75 5.76
CA ALA A 47 6.20 -13.04 5.23
C ALA A 47 4.79 -12.96 4.63
N ALA A 48 3.90 -12.14 5.20
CA ALA A 48 2.57 -11.88 4.68
C ALA A 48 2.61 -11.34 3.24
N ILE A 49 3.58 -10.49 2.91
CA ILE A 49 3.77 -10.00 1.54
C ILE A 49 3.96 -11.17 0.57
N CYS A 50 4.86 -12.09 0.90
CA CYS A 50 5.14 -13.26 0.07
C CYS A 50 3.92 -14.19 -0.01
N HIS A 51 3.27 -14.45 1.12
CA HIS A 51 2.08 -15.30 1.18
C HIS A 51 0.92 -14.70 0.36
N CYS A 52 0.61 -13.43 0.53
CA CYS A 52 -0.45 -12.76 -0.21
C CYS A 52 -0.18 -12.75 -1.71
N ASN A 53 1.06 -12.48 -2.15
CA ASN A 53 1.41 -12.52 -3.58
C ASN A 53 1.31 -13.93 -4.18
N LEU A 54 1.50 -15.00 -3.40
CA LEU A 54 1.41 -16.38 -3.88
C LEU A 54 -0.01 -16.94 -3.87
N TRP A 55 -0.84 -16.51 -2.91
CA TRP A 55 -2.13 -17.14 -2.63
C TRP A 55 -3.35 -16.33 -3.06
N LEU A 56 -3.26 -15.00 -3.16
CA LEU A 56 -4.37 -14.19 -3.65
C LEU A 56 -4.52 -14.40 -5.16
N ARG A 57 -5.71 -14.83 -5.58
CA ARG A 57 -6.03 -15.08 -6.99
C ARG A 57 -6.84 -13.95 -7.60
N SER A 58 -7.56 -13.24 -6.75
CA SER A 58 -8.51 -12.21 -7.16
C SER A 58 -7.97 -10.78 -6.96
N ALA A 59 -6.83 -10.64 -6.27
CA ALA A 59 -6.15 -9.36 -6.08
C ALA A 59 -5.21 -9.07 -7.25
N ASP A 60 -5.16 -7.82 -7.70
CA ASP A 60 -4.27 -7.39 -8.78
C ASP A 60 -2.83 -7.21 -8.28
N ARG A 61 -2.66 -6.55 -7.13
CA ARG A 61 -1.36 -6.19 -6.57
C ARG A 61 -1.42 -6.11 -5.05
N VAL A 62 -0.31 -6.44 -4.40
CA VAL A 62 -0.07 -6.22 -2.97
C VAL A 62 0.97 -5.11 -2.83
N LEU A 63 0.59 -4.02 -2.17
CA LEU A 63 1.42 -2.83 -1.96
C LEU A 63 1.72 -2.66 -0.48
N ILE A 64 2.88 -2.09 -0.16
CA ILE A 64 3.17 -1.65 1.21
C ILE A 64 2.76 -0.19 1.34
N SER A 65 2.00 0.16 2.37
CA SER A 65 1.75 1.57 2.72
C SER A 65 2.94 2.09 3.53
N LEU A 66 3.67 3.06 2.98
CA LEU A 66 4.83 3.68 3.63
C LEU A 66 4.42 4.84 4.54
N GLY A 67 3.26 5.44 4.27
CA GLY A 67 2.71 6.55 5.05
C GLY A 67 1.37 6.99 4.48
N GLU A 68 0.52 7.50 5.36
CA GLU A 68 -0.74 8.15 5.01
C GLU A 68 -0.81 9.47 5.77
N PHE A 69 -1.00 10.57 5.04
CA PHE A 69 -1.03 11.90 5.62
C PHE A 69 -1.99 12.81 4.85
N THR A 70 -2.47 13.83 5.54
CA THR A 70 -3.33 14.87 4.98
C THR A 70 -2.45 16.04 4.58
N ALA A 71 -2.27 16.23 3.28
CA ALA A 71 -1.60 17.43 2.73
C ALA A 71 -2.65 18.36 2.13
N LEU A 72 -2.59 19.64 2.53
CA LEU A 72 -3.48 20.69 2.00
C LEU A 72 -2.83 21.40 0.82
N ASP A 73 -1.51 21.56 0.87
CA ASP A 73 -0.70 22.20 -0.17
C ASP A 73 0.39 21.27 -0.73
N PHE A 74 0.98 21.65 -1.87
CA PHE A 74 2.04 20.86 -2.52
C PHE A 74 3.33 20.81 -1.71
N ASP A 75 3.64 21.88 -0.98
CA ASP A 75 4.83 21.95 -0.13
C ASP A 75 4.70 20.96 1.05
N ASP A 76 3.53 20.90 1.70
CA ASP A 76 3.23 19.91 2.74
C ASP A 76 3.38 18.48 2.21
N LEU A 77 2.87 18.22 1.00
CA LEU A 77 3.03 16.92 0.35
C LEU A 77 4.51 16.57 0.14
N PHE A 78 5.32 17.52 -0.29
CA PHE A 78 6.75 17.29 -0.55
C PHE A 78 7.56 17.09 0.73
N ASP A 79 7.24 17.85 1.77
CA ASP A 79 7.88 17.73 3.08
C ASP A 79 7.56 16.36 3.71
N GLU A 80 6.30 15.94 3.70
CA GLU A 80 5.87 14.62 4.18
C GLU A 80 6.47 13.47 3.33
N ILE A 81 6.56 13.62 2.01
CA ILE A 81 7.29 12.66 1.14
C ILE A 81 8.75 12.56 1.57
N ARG A 82 9.41 13.69 1.83
CA ARG A 82 10.85 13.74 2.15
C ARG A 82 11.14 13.11 3.51
N ASP A 83 10.23 13.21 4.46
CA ASP A 83 10.39 12.69 5.81
C ASP A 83 10.27 11.16 5.90
N ILE A 84 9.78 10.48 4.86
CA ILE A 84 9.80 9.03 4.79
C ILE A 84 11.25 8.52 4.74
N GLU A 85 11.56 7.50 5.55
CA GLU A 85 12.86 6.83 5.59
C GLU A 85 13.11 5.98 4.32
N TRP A 86 13.28 6.63 3.16
CA TRP A 86 13.46 5.97 1.87
C TRP A 86 14.66 5.04 1.83
N GLU A 87 15.75 5.37 2.55
CA GLU A 87 16.97 4.56 2.61
C GLU A 87 16.71 3.13 3.11
N ARG A 88 15.70 2.96 3.97
CA ARG A 88 15.29 1.65 4.48
C ARG A 88 14.69 0.77 3.38
N TRP A 89 14.04 1.36 2.39
CA TRP A 89 13.29 0.66 1.34
C TRP A 89 14.05 0.60 0.01
N LEU A 90 14.89 1.59 -0.26
CA LEU A 90 15.61 1.78 -1.52
C LEU A 90 17.11 1.86 -1.24
N PRO A 91 17.84 0.73 -1.28
CA PRO A 91 19.29 0.77 -1.21
C PRO A 91 19.87 1.52 -2.42
N PRO A 92 21.03 2.20 -2.28
CA PRO A 92 21.58 3.12 -3.28
C PRO A 92 21.90 2.49 -4.65
N SER A 93 21.95 1.16 -4.74
CA SER A 93 22.16 0.42 -5.99
C SER A 93 20.88 0.05 -6.75
N ARG A 94 19.69 0.41 -6.25
CA ARG A 94 18.41 0.02 -6.85
C ARG A 94 17.93 1.11 -7.80
N ARG A 95 17.74 0.78 -9.09
CA ARG A 95 17.09 1.67 -10.05
C ARG A 95 15.64 1.88 -9.61
N PHE A 96 15.24 3.14 -9.48
CA PHE A 96 13.85 3.54 -9.33
C PHE A 96 13.20 3.51 -10.72
N PRO A 97 12.34 2.53 -11.06
CA PRO A 97 11.56 2.65 -12.28
C PRO A 97 10.53 3.76 -12.07
N GLU A 98 10.30 4.52 -13.13
CA GLU A 98 9.37 5.66 -13.19
C GLU A 98 7.91 5.28 -12.83
N GLN A 99 7.65 3.97 -12.72
CA GLN A 99 6.38 3.32 -12.37
C GLN A 99 6.21 3.03 -10.86
N ALA A 100 7.05 3.57 -9.99
CA ALA A 100 6.68 3.66 -8.58
C ALA A 100 5.41 4.50 -8.50
N ALA A 101 4.27 3.82 -8.43
CA ALA A 101 2.98 4.47 -8.37
C ALA A 101 2.90 5.17 -7.01
N LEU A 102 3.29 6.45 -6.99
CA LEU A 102 2.83 7.39 -5.98
C LEU A 102 1.31 7.45 -6.19
N GLY A 103 0.59 6.57 -5.51
CA GLY A 103 -0.86 6.53 -5.54
C GLY A 103 -1.39 7.72 -4.76
N ILE A 104 -1.20 8.95 -5.29
CA ILE A 104 -1.96 10.10 -4.83
C ILE A 104 -3.41 9.75 -5.15
N ILE A 105 -4.19 9.39 -4.14
CA ILE A 105 -5.64 9.26 -4.28
C ILE A 105 -6.16 10.68 -4.36
N THR A 106 -6.06 11.32 -5.52
CA THR A 106 -6.70 12.62 -5.73
C THR A 106 -8.20 12.37 -5.81
N SER A 107 -8.91 12.51 -4.71
CA SER A 107 -10.36 12.67 -4.75
C SER A 107 -10.67 14.05 -5.37
N TYR A 108 -10.78 14.08 -6.70
CA TYR A 108 -11.23 15.23 -7.52
C TYR A 108 -10.36 16.52 -7.47
N PRO A 109 -10.37 17.36 -8.54
CA PRO A 109 -9.42 18.47 -8.73
C PRO A 109 -9.58 19.68 -7.80
N GLU A 110 -10.44 19.65 -6.79
CA GLU A 110 -10.72 20.81 -5.93
C GLU A 110 -10.48 20.58 -4.43
N ARG A 111 -10.04 19.38 -4.01
CA ARG A 111 -9.91 19.05 -2.59
C ARG A 111 -8.79 18.03 -2.32
N CYS A 112 -7.54 18.49 -2.29
CA CYS A 112 -6.44 17.77 -1.64
C CYS A 112 -6.78 17.55 -0.17
N HIS A 113 -7.14 16.33 0.24
CA HIS A 113 -7.37 16.04 1.65
C HIS A 113 -6.66 14.77 2.15
N GLN A 114 -6.18 13.85 1.30
CA GLN A 114 -5.41 12.68 1.75
C GLN A 114 -4.45 12.18 0.66
N ALA A 115 -3.18 12.00 1.01
CA ALA A 115 -2.16 11.37 0.17
C ALA A 115 -1.64 10.09 0.86
N THR A 116 -1.53 9.01 0.09
CA THR A 116 -1.00 7.73 0.58
C THR A 116 0.18 7.32 -0.27
N ILE A 117 1.36 7.15 0.34
CA ILE A 117 2.57 6.76 -0.37
C ILE A 117 2.73 5.26 -0.28
N ARG A 118 2.87 4.62 -1.44
CA ARG A 118 2.85 3.16 -1.57
C ARG A 118 4.13 2.66 -2.20
N GLY A 119 4.80 1.75 -1.50
CA GLY A 119 5.95 1.03 -2.00
C GLY A 119 5.50 -0.16 -2.86
N VAL A 120 6.04 -0.26 -4.07
CA VAL A 120 5.92 -1.46 -4.90
C VAL A 120 7.01 -2.43 -4.49
N THR A 121 6.64 -3.55 -3.88
CA THR A 121 7.55 -4.68 -3.69
C THR A 121 7.61 -5.50 -4.98
N ARG A 122 8.82 -5.64 -5.52
CA ARG A 122 9.12 -6.52 -6.67
C ARG A 122 10.32 -7.37 -6.33
#